data_AF-A0A4Q3JAF1-F1
#
_entry.id   AF-A0A4Q3JAF1-F1
#
_cell.length_a   1.000
_cell.length_b   1.000
_cell.length_c   1.000
_cell.angle_alpha   90.00
_cell.angle_beta   90.00
_cell.angle_gamma   90.00
#
_symmetry.space_group_name_H-M   'P 1'
#
loop_
_entity.id
_entity.type
_entity.pdbx_description
1 polymer ?
#
loop_
_entity_poly.entity_id
_entity_poly.type
_entity_poly.pdbx_seq_one_letter_code
_entity_poly.pdbx_strand_id
1 'polypeptide(L)'
;MLLTGASRGIGHATVMQFAMAGWRILSCSRQTFSDKCPWPSGADDHVQIDLGDPEDTMRGIAEIKKRLAAEGGKLNALVNNAGISPKGPNGQRLGAATT
;
A
#
# COMPACT_ATOMS: atom_id res chain seq x y z
N MET A 1 1.07 -2.87 -10.59
CA MET A 1 2.05 -2.46 -9.56
C MET A 1 1.42 -2.61 -8.17
N LEU A 2 2.20 -2.97 -7.15
CA LEU A 2 1.76 -3.01 -5.76
C LEU A 2 2.38 -1.83 -5.01
N LEU A 3 1.59 -1.03 -4.30
CA LEU A 3 2.07 0.08 -3.48
C LEU A 3 1.49 0.01 -2.07
N THR A 4 2.38 -0.01 -1.07
CA THR A 4 1.98 0.03 0.35
C THR A 4 1.91 1.48 0.85
N GLY A 5 0.92 1.80 1.69
CA GLY A 5 0.80 3.15 2.28
C GLY A 5 0.25 4.21 1.33
N ALA A 6 -0.74 3.87 0.50
CA ALA A 6 -1.32 4.74 -0.52
C ALA A 6 -2.33 5.78 -0.03
N SER A 7 -2.69 5.78 1.27
CA SER A 7 -3.85 6.55 1.75
C SER A 7 -3.60 8.06 1.87
N ARG A 8 -2.34 8.50 1.94
CA ARG A 8 -1.97 9.93 2.05
C ARG A 8 -0.53 10.18 1.59
N GLY A 9 -0.13 11.46 1.51
CA GLY A 9 1.25 11.88 1.31
C GLY A 9 1.87 11.36 0.01
N ILE A 10 3.15 10.97 0.09
CA ILE A 10 3.95 10.50 -1.06
C ILE A 10 3.32 9.27 -1.72
N GLY A 11 2.80 8.33 -0.93
CA GLY A 11 2.13 7.13 -1.45
C GLY A 11 0.92 7.49 -2.31
N HIS A 12 0.06 8.40 -1.84
CA HIS A 12 -1.10 8.87 -2.61
C HIS A 12 -0.69 9.55 -3.92
N ALA A 13 0.28 10.46 -3.87
CA ALA A 13 0.81 11.14 -5.06
C ALA A 13 1.42 10.15 -6.07
N THR A 14 2.12 9.12 -5.59
CA THR A 14 2.70 8.06 -6.43
C THR A 14 1.60 7.27 -7.13
N VAL A 15 0.56 6.88 -6.38
CA VAL A 15 -0.60 6.18 -6.95
C VAL A 15 -1.25 7.01 -8.06
N MET A 16 -1.50 8.31 -7.83
CA MET A 16 -2.05 9.21 -8.86
C MET A 16 -1.16 9.27 -10.11
N GLN A 17 0.15 9.51 -9.94
CA GLN A 17 1.08 9.65 -11.06
C GLN A 17 1.12 8.39 -11.95
N PHE A 18 1.21 7.21 -11.34
CA PHE A 18 1.29 5.95 -12.09
C PHE A 18 -0.07 5.57 -12.72
N ALA A 19 -1.19 5.90 -12.08
CA ALA A 19 -2.53 5.73 -12.69
C ALA A 19 -2.66 6.53 -13.97
N MET A 20 -2.26 7.81 -13.92
CA MET A 20 -2.34 8.71 -15.07
C MET A 20 -1.45 8.23 -16.21
N ALA A 21 -0.39 7.47 -15.90
CA ALA A 21 0.45 6.79 -16.86
C ALA A 21 -0.10 5.42 -17.32
N GLY A 22 -1.34 5.06 -16.97
CA GLY A 22 -2.03 3.84 -17.41
C GLY A 22 -1.69 2.57 -16.62
N TRP A 23 -1.05 2.69 -15.44
CA TRP A 23 -0.75 1.52 -14.63
C TRP A 23 -1.96 1.07 -13.82
N ARG A 24 -2.23 -0.25 -13.80
CA ARG A 24 -3.04 -0.84 -12.73
C ARG A 24 -2.25 -0.84 -11.42
N ILE A 25 -2.88 -0.37 -10.35
CA ILE A 25 -2.25 -0.26 -9.04
C ILE A 25 -3.07 -0.99 -7.99
N LEU A 26 -2.48 -2.01 -7.39
CA LEU A 26 -2.95 -2.61 -6.15
C LEU A 26 -2.41 -1.80 -4.98
N SER A 27 -3.30 -1.27 -4.14
CA SER A 27 -2.93 -0.46 -2.97
C SER A 27 -3.13 -1.24 -1.67
N CYS A 28 -2.22 -1.06 -0.71
CA CYS A 28 -2.33 -1.70 0.61
C CYS A 28 -2.29 -0.68 1.74
N SER A 29 -3.22 -0.79 2.69
CA SER A 29 -3.21 0.03 3.91
C SER A 29 -4.00 -0.62 5.04
N ARG A 30 -3.78 -0.16 6.29
CA ARG A 30 -4.61 -0.57 7.43
C ARG A 30 -6.02 0.01 7.40
N GLN A 31 -6.18 1.14 6.71
CA GLN A 31 -7.47 1.83 6.60
C GLN A 31 -8.27 1.15 5.49
N THR A 32 -9.59 1.09 5.66
CA THR A 32 -10.49 0.72 4.58
C THR A 32 -10.39 1.72 3.43
N PHE A 33 -10.75 1.28 2.23
CA PHE A 33 -10.89 2.20 1.10
C PHE A 33 -11.94 3.26 1.45
N SER A 34 -11.64 4.52 1.14
CA SER A 34 -12.57 5.62 1.39
C SER A 34 -13.44 5.86 0.17
N ASP A 35 -14.75 5.97 0.37
CA ASP A 35 -15.71 6.33 -0.68
C ASP A 35 -15.46 7.73 -1.27
N LYS A 36 -14.66 8.55 -0.59
CA LYS A 36 -14.22 9.87 -1.06
C LYS A 36 -12.98 9.81 -1.96
N CYS A 37 -12.37 8.64 -2.11
CA CYS A 37 -11.21 8.46 -2.96
C CYS A 37 -11.67 8.50 -4.44
N PRO A 38 -11.14 9.42 -5.26
CA PRO A 38 -11.62 9.66 -6.64
C PRO A 38 -11.20 8.55 -7.64
N TRP A 39 -10.81 7.37 -7.16
CA TRP A 39 -10.19 6.33 -7.97
C TRP A 39 -11.22 5.40 -8.64
N PRO A 40 -11.24 5.26 -9.98
CA PRO A 40 -12.28 4.51 -10.70
C PRO A 40 -12.27 3.00 -10.45
N SER A 41 -11.09 2.39 -10.30
CA SER A 41 -10.94 0.95 -9.99
C SER A 41 -11.05 0.66 -8.49
N GLY A 42 -11.67 1.58 -7.74
CA GLY A 42 -11.55 1.82 -6.29
C GLY A 42 -11.29 0.61 -5.39
N ALA A 43 -12.33 0.12 -4.71
CA ALA A 43 -12.21 -0.93 -3.69
C ALA A 43 -11.66 -2.26 -4.25
N ASP A 44 -11.85 -2.52 -5.55
CA ASP A 44 -11.43 -3.76 -6.22
C ASP A 44 -9.91 -3.91 -6.29
N ASP A 45 -9.18 -2.81 -6.27
CA ASP A 45 -7.72 -2.78 -6.27
C ASP A 45 -7.13 -2.33 -4.91
N HIS A 46 -7.96 -2.25 -3.86
CA HIS A 46 -7.52 -2.00 -2.50
C HIS A 46 -7.53 -3.28 -1.64
N VAL A 47 -6.40 -3.57 -1.00
CA VAL A 47 -6.30 -4.65 -0.03
C VAL A 47 -6.01 -4.06 1.34
N GLN A 48 -6.96 -4.18 2.26
CA GLN A 48 -6.75 -3.78 3.64
C GLN A 48 -5.82 -4.81 4.32
N ILE A 49 -4.67 -4.36 4.80
CA ILE A 49 -3.62 -5.19 5.41
C ILE A 49 -2.90 -4.37 6.49
N ASP A 50 -2.73 -4.95 7.68
CA ASP A 50 -1.75 -4.53 8.66
C ASP A 50 -0.41 -5.24 8.43
N LEU A 51 0.56 -4.48 7.90
CA LEU A 51 1.92 -4.98 7.66
C LEU A 51 2.74 -5.16 8.95
N GLY A 52 2.23 -4.72 10.11
CA GLY A 52 2.81 -5.00 11.41
C GLY A 52 2.41 -6.36 11.98
N ASP A 53 1.39 -7.00 11.42
CA ASP A 53 0.91 -8.33 11.80
C ASP A 53 1.36 -9.37 10.76
N PRO A 54 2.20 -10.35 11.13
CA PRO A 54 2.65 -11.39 10.21
C PRO A 54 1.51 -12.24 9.63
N GLU A 55 0.47 -12.56 10.42
CA GLU A 55 -0.64 -13.38 9.95
C GLU A 55 -1.49 -12.61 8.94
N ASP A 56 -1.78 -11.34 9.23
CA ASP A 56 -2.52 -10.47 8.33
C ASP A 56 -1.74 -10.18 7.04
N THR A 57 -0.42 -10.06 7.15
CA THR A 57 0.48 -9.94 5.99
C THR A 57 0.39 -11.18 5.10
N MET A 58 0.41 -12.38 5.66
CA MET A 58 0.29 -13.63 4.90
C MET A 58 -1.07 -13.76 4.20
N ARG A 59 -2.16 -13.40 4.89
CA ARG A 59 -3.50 -13.31 4.30
C ARG A 59 -3.53 -12.32 3.13
N GLY A 60 -2.95 -11.14 3.33
CA GLY A 60 -2.85 -10.09 2.31
C GLY A 60 -2.08 -10.54 1.06
N ILE A 61 -0.96 -11.24 1.23
CA ILE A 61 -0.19 -11.81 0.12
C ILE A 61 -1.03 -12.80 -0.69
N ALA A 62 -1.80 -13.67 -0.03
CA ALA A 62 -2.67 -14.62 -0.71
C ALA A 62 -3.75 -13.92 -1.55
N GLU A 63 -4.38 -12.89 -0.99
CA GLU A 63 -5.39 -12.09 -1.69
C GLU A 63 -4.80 -11.34 -2.90
N ILE A 64 -3.62 -10.73 -2.76
CA ILE A 64 -2.91 -10.07 -3.85
C ILE A 64 -2.62 -11.06 -4.98
N LYS A 65 -2.13 -12.26 -4.66
CA LYS A 65 -1.88 -13.32 -5.67
C LYS A 65 -3.15 -13.70 -6.40
N LYS A 66 -4.29 -13.81 -5.71
CA LYS A 66 -5.59 -14.08 -6.32
C LYS A 66 -6.01 -12.99 -7.30
N ARG A 67 -5.83 -11.72 -6.95
CA ARG A 67 -6.15 -10.57 -7.83
C ARG A 67 -5.24 -10.44 -9.04
N LEU A 68 -4.00 -10.91 -8.93
CA LEU A 68 -3.05 -10.97 -10.03
C LEU A 68 -3.29 -12.17 -10.95
N ALA A 69 -4.01 -13.21 -10.50
CA ALA A 69 -4.22 -14.43 -11.30
C ALA A 69 -4.90 -14.13 -12.66
N ALA A 70 -5.83 -13.16 -12.69
CA ALA A 70 -6.48 -12.70 -13.92
C ALA A 70 -5.50 -12.11 -14.95
N GLU A 71 -4.32 -11.66 -14.52
CA GLU A 71 -3.26 -11.06 -15.35
C GLU A 71 -2.05 -12.00 -15.50
N GLY A 72 -2.26 -13.31 -15.36
CA GLY A 72 -1.18 -14.30 -15.46
C GLY A 72 -0.27 -14.34 -14.23
N GLY A 73 -0.73 -13.80 -13.10
CA GLY A 73 -0.03 -13.86 -11.80
C GLY A 73 1.21 -12.96 -11.70
N LYS A 74 1.44 -12.07 -12.67
CA LYS A 74 2.65 -11.26 -12.73
C LYS A 74 2.50 -9.96 -11.94
N LEU A 75 3.50 -9.64 -11.13
CA LEU A 75 3.66 -8.31 -10.52
C LEU A 75 4.83 -7.57 -11.17
N ASN A 76 4.55 -6.51 -11.92
CA ASN A 76 5.60 -5.76 -12.63
C ASN A 76 6.45 -4.85 -11.73
N ALA A 77 5.90 -4.40 -10.59
CA ALA A 77 6.57 -3.49 -9.68
C ALA A 77 5.98 -3.57 -8.27
N LEU A 78 6.84 -3.36 -7.27
CA LEU A 78 6.51 -3.25 -5.85
C LEU A 78 7.13 -1.97 -5.28
N VAL A 79 6.32 -1.15 -4.62
CA VAL A 79 6.77 0.04 -3.90
C VAL A 79 6.44 -0.12 -2.42
N ASN A 80 7.50 -0.33 -1.62
CA ASN A 80 7.43 -0.43 -0.17
C ASN A 80 7.42 0.98 0.45
N ASN A 81 6.31 1.71 0.30
CA ASN A 81 6.18 3.07 0.80
C ASN A 81 5.59 3.14 2.23
N ALA A 82 4.82 2.13 2.67
CA ALA A 82 4.32 2.10 4.04
C ALA A 82 5.47 2.10 5.05
N GLY A 83 5.42 3.01 6.00
CA GLY A 83 6.41 3.12 7.06
C GLY A 83 5.87 3.84 8.27
N ILE A 84 6.40 3.49 9.43
CA ILE A 84 6.15 4.19 10.70
C ILE A 84 7.46 4.87 11.09
N SER A 85 7.39 6.15 11.45
CA SER A 85 8.51 6.88 12.04
C SER A 85 8.25 7.03 13.53
N PRO A 86 8.74 6.10 14.37
CA PRO A 86 8.61 6.25 15.81
C PRO A 86 9.33 7.52 16.27
N LYS A 87 8.76 8.16 17.30
CA LYS A 87 9.26 9.41 17.86
C LYS A 87 9.80 9.13 19.26
N GLY A 88 10.92 9.76 19.58
CA GLY A 88 11.45 9.74 20.94
C GLY A 88 10.54 10.50 21.92
N PRO A 89 10.84 10.45 23.22
CA PRO A 89 10.01 11.08 24.27
C PRO A 89 9.70 12.56 24.03
N ASN A 90 10.59 13.30 23.36
CA ASN A 90 10.43 14.72 23.05
C ASN A 90 10.07 14.98 21.57
N GLY A 91 9.52 13.98 20.88
CA GLY A 91 9.10 14.11 19.48
C GLY A 91 10.24 14.04 18.46
N GLN A 92 11.50 13.83 18.90
CA GLN A 92 12.62 13.72 17.97
C GLN A 92 12.47 12.52 17.04
N ARG A 93 12.94 12.68 15.79
CA ARG A 93 13.03 11.56 14.84
C ARG A 93 14.09 10.59 15.33
N LEU A 94 13.71 9.33 15.52
CA LEU A 94 14.66 8.25 15.73
C LEU A 94 15.30 7.88 14.39
N GLY A 95 16.62 7.70 14.38
CA GLY A 95 17.35 7.09 13.28
C GLY A 95 17.19 5.57 13.28
N ALA A 96 17.61 4.91 12.20
CA ALA A 96 17.49 3.45 12.05
C ALA A 96 18.24 2.65 13.14
N ALA A 97 19.33 3.19 13.68
CA ALA A 97 20.10 2.56 14.76
C ALA A 97 19.56 2.86 16.18
N THR A 98 18.57 3.74 16.28
CA THR A 98 18.01 4.23 17.55
C THR A 98 16.50 4.02 17.63
N THR A 99 15.94 3.28 16.67
CA THR A 99 14.53 2.90 16.59
C THR A 99 14.35 1.54 17.21
#